data_AF-A0A2E0CGY5-F1
#
_entry.id   AF-A0A2E0CGY5-F1
#
_cell.length_a   1.000
_cell.length_b   1.000
_cell.length_c   1.000
_cell.angle_alpha   90.00
_cell.angle_beta   90.00
_cell.angle_gamma   90.00
#
_symmetry.space_group_name_H-M   'P 1'
#
loop_
_entity.id
_entity.type
_entity.pdbx_description
1 polymer ?
#
loop_
_entity_poly.entity_id
_entity_poly.type
_entity_poly.pdbx_seq_one_letter_code
_entity_poly.pdbx_strand_id
1 'polypeptide(L)'
;MFKKNQIYLITLILLFGCTKQLDISEFSDDFDNYNPELRIEALILPSNNTAIVRIDRSVLINDTDVYNCKDDDFGELTEDACITLGGTWHGSDADSVADCGDWNPLLHDLGKDGVEGDPQDDDEDCGDCSFTDDACQEACRAEDSIGENNGIPDCGEPNVDETDEIIKNIHVMDCSVKIMNQNSECAFVYDENAGSFFYNANFGKEDSTFIVDNIETPSYGAYVPSESCSNFDWNNYSSDYSFECECPNYGTIQSKDPIQIPSPVVFYNESDVLSESRETKEFTNSISSCLDNECLKSYSSIWDEQNQNYETIYFGRYAFNEFIYYSSINPYYYYQSVQYFYDLNNSRYLYYHGHPDGATEIENIHGNAAFMGEAVVTELLDEFSDLNPIDKYYYEMFTFSEEYKNYYFFDLLDLRDPVRTNLRKLDESGNPAVPVMGAFGAMNSQKIYFEIIDCFEYDNQQSCEDTNNTKSVCQWYDEDNNFGDVNNNGIQDNNEYNMSSQFLPICGPIKLPPIES
;
A
#
# COMPACT_ATOMS: atom_id res chain seq x y z
N MET A 1 10.03 39.15 36.64
CA MET A 1 8.59 39.13 37.00
C MET A 1 7.66 38.87 35.80
N PHE A 2 8.08 39.11 34.54
CA PHE A 2 7.25 38.91 33.34
C PHE A 2 7.09 37.45 32.84
N LYS A 3 8.04 36.54 33.10
CA LYS A 3 7.95 35.13 32.62
C LYS A 3 6.88 34.27 33.32
N LYS A 4 6.53 34.58 34.58
CA LYS A 4 5.56 33.78 35.35
C LYS A 4 4.12 34.01 34.88
N ASN A 5 3.78 35.24 34.48
CA ASN A 5 2.44 35.58 33.96
C ASN A 5 2.18 35.05 32.54
N GLN A 6 3.20 34.92 31.70
CA GLN A 6 3.05 34.29 30.38
C GLN A 6 2.80 32.78 30.50
N ILE A 7 3.44 32.11 31.45
CA ILE A 7 3.19 30.68 31.71
C ILE A 7 1.74 30.49 32.17
N TYR A 8 1.25 31.28 33.15
CA TYR A 8 -0.16 31.19 33.57
C TYR A 8 -1.15 31.48 32.45
N LEU A 9 -0.84 32.39 31.51
CA LEU A 9 -1.72 32.68 30.38
C LEU A 9 -1.77 31.51 29.38
N ILE A 10 -0.63 30.87 29.10
CA ILE A 10 -0.56 29.68 28.23
C ILE A 10 -1.24 28.48 28.90
N THR A 11 -1.04 28.28 30.21
CA THR A 11 -1.75 27.25 30.97
C THR A 11 -3.26 27.51 31.03
N LEU A 12 -3.70 28.78 31.09
CA LEU A 12 -5.12 29.13 31.01
C LEU A 12 -5.69 28.85 29.61
N ILE A 13 -4.96 29.14 28.53
CA ILE A 13 -5.39 28.85 27.16
C ILE A 13 -5.44 27.33 26.90
N LEU A 14 -4.50 26.56 27.47
CA LEU A 14 -4.50 25.10 27.39
C LEU A 14 -5.57 24.43 28.27
N LEU A 15 -6.01 25.09 29.35
CA LEU A 15 -7.07 24.59 30.25
C LEU A 15 -8.49 25.06 29.89
N PHE A 16 -8.61 26.08 29.02
CA PHE A 16 -9.90 26.68 28.62
C PHE A 16 -10.05 26.80 27.09
N GLY A 17 -9.22 26.12 26.32
CA GLY A 17 -9.40 26.03 24.88
C GLY A 17 -10.60 25.14 24.59
N CYS A 18 -11.72 25.70 24.12
CA CYS A 18 -12.74 24.91 23.45
C CYS A 18 -12.16 24.40 22.14
N THR A 19 -12.00 23.10 22.02
CA THR A 19 -11.85 22.43 20.73
C THR A 19 -13.25 22.33 20.11
N LYS A 20 -13.52 23.08 19.04
CA LYS A 20 -14.72 22.87 18.22
C LYS A 20 -14.29 22.02 17.03
N GLN A 21 -14.96 20.90 16.80
CA GLN A 21 -14.86 20.16 15.55
C GLN A 21 -15.40 21.06 14.44
N LEU A 22 -14.61 21.25 13.39
CA LEU A 22 -15.03 21.99 12.23
C LEU A 22 -15.67 20.99 11.29
N ASP A 23 -16.98 21.16 11.05
CA ASP A 23 -17.64 20.47 9.97
C ASP A 23 -17.16 21.07 8.65
N ILE A 24 -16.61 20.23 7.78
CA ILE A 24 -16.06 20.64 6.50
C ILE A 24 -17.16 21.13 5.55
N SER A 25 -18.42 20.74 5.76
CA SER A 25 -19.55 21.26 4.99
C SER A 25 -19.84 22.73 5.30
N GLU A 26 -19.34 23.30 6.42
CA GLU A 26 -19.43 24.76 6.68
C GLU A 26 -18.72 25.60 5.60
N PHE A 27 -17.86 24.97 4.79
CA PHE A 27 -17.15 25.60 3.67
C PHE A 27 -17.78 25.31 2.30
N SER A 28 -18.98 24.71 2.23
CA SER A 28 -19.62 24.36 0.94
C SER A 28 -19.81 25.55 0.01
N ASP A 29 -20.15 26.72 0.57
CA ASP A 29 -20.40 27.96 -0.17
C ASP A 29 -19.14 28.47 -0.89
N ASP A 30 -17.93 28.11 -0.42
CA ASP A 30 -16.67 28.45 -1.09
C ASP A 30 -16.53 27.75 -2.46
N PHE A 31 -17.38 26.74 -2.73
CA PHE A 31 -17.36 25.90 -3.92
C PHE A 31 -18.62 26.04 -4.80
N ASP A 32 -19.43 27.10 -4.63
CA ASP A 32 -20.65 27.37 -5.41
C ASP A 32 -20.48 27.34 -6.95
N ASN A 33 -19.25 27.57 -7.45
CA ASN A 33 -18.92 27.57 -8.88
C ASN A 33 -18.06 26.38 -9.30
N TYR A 34 -17.99 25.35 -8.47
CA TYR A 34 -17.26 24.14 -8.74
C TYR A 34 -17.79 23.45 -10.00
N ASN A 35 -16.87 22.93 -10.82
CA ASN A 35 -17.19 22.06 -11.93
C ASN A 35 -16.36 20.79 -11.78
N PRO A 36 -16.94 19.59 -11.99
CA PRO A 36 -16.18 18.35 -11.96
C PRO A 36 -14.99 18.37 -12.91
N GLU A 37 -13.87 17.83 -12.45
CA GLU A 37 -12.61 17.77 -13.16
C GLU A 37 -12.16 16.31 -13.28
N LEU A 38 -11.35 15.98 -14.29
CA LEU A 38 -10.85 14.61 -14.43
C LEU A 38 -9.52 14.41 -13.68
N ARG A 39 -9.43 13.26 -13.02
CA ARG A 39 -8.17 12.63 -12.62
C ARG A 39 -7.97 11.37 -13.45
N ILE A 40 -6.81 11.25 -14.10
CA ILE A 40 -6.48 10.13 -14.97
C ILE A 40 -5.19 9.47 -14.51
N GLU A 41 -5.27 8.22 -14.07
CA GLU A 41 -4.11 7.40 -13.72
C GLU A 41 -3.96 6.30 -14.76
N ALA A 42 -3.11 6.56 -15.75
CA ALA A 42 -2.84 5.65 -16.86
C ALA A 42 -1.47 4.99 -16.66
N LEU A 43 -1.46 3.70 -16.33
CA LEU A 43 -0.26 3.00 -15.89
C LEU A 43 0.01 1.75 -16.73
N ILE A 44 1.20 1.67 -17.30
CA ILE A 44 1.74 0.44 -17.88
C ILE A 44 2.37 -0.39 -16.75
N LEU A 45 2.03 -1.68 -16.71
CA LEU A 45 2.46 -2.67 -15.72
C LEU A 45 3.18 -3.83 -16.44
N PRO A 46 4.48 -3.67 -16.80
CA PRO A 46 5.21 -4.64 -17.61
C PRO A 46 5.33 -6.02 -16.96
N SER A 47 5.51 -6.08 -15.63
CA SER A 47 5.59 -7.33 -14.85
C SER A 47 4.32 -8.19 -14.95
N ASN A 48 3.16 -7.55 -15.15
CA ASN A 48 1.88 -8.20 -15.40
C ASN A 48 1.54 -8.30 -16.90
N ASN A 49 2.44 -7.83 -17.77
CA ASN A 49 2.25 -7.72 -19.21
C ASN A 49 0.91 -7.06 -19.59
N THR A 50 0.57 -5.97 -18.91
CA THR A 50 -0.71 -5.27 -19.07
C THR A 50 -0.56 -3.77 -18.80
N ALA A 51 -1.67 -3.06 -18.84
CA ALA A 51 -1.82 -1.69 -18.39
C ALA A 51 -3.20 -1.51 -17.76
N ILE A 52 -3.40 -0.45 -17.00
CA ILE A 52 -4.69 -0.07 -16.44
C ILE A 52 -4.83 1.45 -16.50
N VAL A 53 -6.03 1.94 -16.82
CA VAL A 53 -6.31 3.37 -16.87
C VAL A 53 -7.54 3.68 -16.04
N ARG A 54 -7.36 4.36 -14.90
CA ARG A 54 -8.46 4.86 -14.08
C ARG A 54 -8.79 6.29 -14.50
N ILE A 55 -10.07 6.57 -14.72
CA ILE A 55 -10.56 7.90 -15.09
C ILE A 55 -11.70 8.24 -14.14
N ASP A 56 -11.44 9.18 -13.24
CA ASP A 56 -12.39 9.59 -12.21
C ASP A 56 -12.78 11.05 -12.42
N ARG A 57 -14.04 11.37 -12.12
CA ARG A 57 -14.47 12.76 -11.91
C ARG A 57 -14.27 13.13 -10.44
N SER A 58 -13.78 14.33 -10.18
CA SER A 58 -13.85 14.87 -8.83
C SER A 58 -15.32 15.21 -8.47
N VAL A 59 -15.66 15.06 -7.20
CA VAL A 59 -17.00 15.33 -6.65
C VAL A 59 -16.91 16.27 -5.46
N LEU A 60 -18.02 16.90 -5.11
CA LEU A 60 -18.10 17.67 -3.87
C LEU A 60 -18.34 16.71 -2.70
N ILE A 61 -17.87 17.08 -1.52
CA ILE A 61 -18.11 16.30 -0.30
C ILE A 61 -19.60 16.28 0.12
N ASN A 62 -20.40 17.19 -0.43
CA ASN A 62 -21.85 17.25 -0.24
C ASN A 62 -22.62 16.85 -1.51
N ASP A 63 -21.97 16.14 -2.45
CA ASP A 63 -22.62 15.59 -3.63
C ASP A 63 -23.56 14.46 -3.21
N THR A 64 -24.85 14.77 -3.07
CA THR A 64 -25.89 13.83 -2.63
C THR A 64 -26.18 12.72 -3.64
N ASP A 65 -25.65 12.82 -4.86
CA ASP A 65 -25.72 11.72 -5.83
C ASP A 65 -24.66 10.64 -5.53
N VAL A 66 -23.68 10.94 -4.65
CA VAL A 66 -22.57 10.06 -4.27
C VAL A 66 -22.59 9.72 -2.77
N TYR A 67 -22.92 10.69 -1.92
CA TYR A 67 -23.10 10.53 -0.47
C TYR A 67 -24.59 10.65 -0.18
N ASN A 68 -25.32 9.59 -0.45
CA ASN A 68 -26.78 9.60 -0.49
C ASN A 68 -27.41 9.07 0.81
N CYS A 69 -26.58 8.58 1.73
CA CYS A 69 -26.93 7.97 3.01
C CYS A 69 -27.86 6.77 2.89
N LYS A 70 -27.57 5.89 1.92
CA LYS A 70 -28.27 4.64 1.73
C LYS A 70 -27.24 3.53 1.68
N ASP A 71 -27.64 2.37 2.20
CA ASP A 71 -26.92 1.13 2.00
C ASP A 71 -27.41 0.50 0.67
N ASP A 72 -26.77 0.89 -0.43
CA ASP A 72 -27.13 0.45 -1.77
C ASP A 72 -25.98 -0.17 -2.59
N ASP A 73 -25.04 -0.86 -1.92
CA ASP A 73 -23.88 -1.55 -2.53
C ASP A 73 -24.23 -2.40 -3.75
N PHE A 74 -25.39 -3.06 -3.68
CA PHE A 74 -25.92 -3.97 -4.70
C PHE A 74 -27.02 -3.33 -5.56
N GLY A 75 -27.33 -2.06 -5.30
CA GLY A 75 -28.33 -1.23 -5.96
C GLY A 75 -29.77 -1.59 -5.59
N GLU A 76 -30.72 -1.07 -6.39
CA GLU A 76 -32.15 -1.35 -6.20
C GLU A 76 -32.54 -2.74 -6.72
N LEU A 77 -32.80 -3.67 -5.81
CA LEU A 77 -33.11 -5.07 -6.12
C LEU A 77 -34.43 -5.53 -5.48
N THR A 78 -34.96 -6.65 -5.97
CA THR A 78 -36.03 -7.38 -5.27
C THR A 78 -35.48 -8.05 -4.01
N GLU A 79 -36.27 -8.20 -2.95
CA GLU A 79 -35.86 -8.87 -1.69
C GLU A 79 -35.16 -10.22 -1.94
N ASP A 80 -35.75 -11.11 -2.76
CA ASP A 80 -35.15 -12.42 -3.09
C ASP A 80 -33.77 -12.32 -3.75
N ALA A 81 -33.56 -11.31 -4.59
CA ALA A 81 -32.28 -11.09 -5.28
C ALA A 81 -31.23 -10.54 -4.32
N CYS A 82 -31.63 -9.62 -3.45
CA CYS A 82 -30.79 -9.05 -2.40
C CYS A 82 -30.26 -10.15 -1.46
N ILE A 83 -31.17 -10.98 -0.93
CA ILE A 83 -30.82 -12.11 -0.04
C ILE A 83 -29.91 -13.12 -0.76
N THR A 84 -30.06 -13.28 -2.08
CA THR A 84 -29.19 -14.19 -2.87
C THR A 84 -27.75 -13.67 -2.96
N LEU A 85 -27.56 -12.35 -2.97
CA LEU A 85 -26.25 -11.70 -2.91
C LEU A 85 -25.68 -11.65 -1.49
N GLY A 86 -26.48 -11.98 -0.48
CA GLY A 86 -26.11 -11.91 0.93
C GLY A 86 -26.34 -10.53 1.55
N GLY A 87 -27.04 -9.63 0.86
CA GLY A 87 -27.34 -8.29 1.35
C GLY A 87 -28.59 -8.20 2.22
N THR A 88 -28.74 -7.04 2.86
CA THR A 88 -29.91 -6.60 3.61
C THR A 88 -30.80 -5.75 2.70
N TRP A 89 -32.10 -6.07 2.67
CA TRP A 89 -33.06 -5.37 1.83
C TRP A 89 -33.81 -4.30 2.63
N HIS A 90 -33.78 -3.05 2.19
CA HIS A 90 -34.28 -1.88 2.94
C HIS A 90 -35.67 -1.39 2.54
N GLY A 91 -36.43 -2.23 1.83
CA GLY A 91 -37.79 -1.89 1.41
C GLY A 91 -38.86 -2.21 2.43
N SER A 92 -40.09 -1.76 2.14
CA SER A 92 -41.28 -2.13 2.90
C SER A 92 -42.06 -3.26 2.22
N ASP A 93 -42.98 -3.91 2.94
CA ASP A 93 -43.90 -4.93 2.39
C ASP A 93 -44.67 -4.49 1.12
N ALA A 94 -44.73 -3.20 0.83
CA ALA A 94 -45.39 -2.64 -0.35
C ALA A 94 -44.47 -2.50 -1.58
N ASP A 95 -43.16 -2.59 -1.39
CA ASP A 95 -42.17 -2.32 -2.42
C ASP A 95 -41.82 -3.59 -3.20
N SER A 96 -41.69 -3.45 -4.53
CA SER A 96 -41.26 -4.57 -5.38
C SER A 96 -39.75 -4.62 -5.58
N VAL A 97 -39.09 -3.49 -5.38
CA VAL A 97 -37.63 -3.29 -5.39
C VAL A 97 -37.31 -2.22 -4.36
N ALA A 98 -36.15 -2.30 -3.74
CA ALA A 98 -35.62 -1.30 -2.83
C ALA A 98 -34.10 -1.40 -2.77
N ASP A 99 -33.48 -0.44 -2.09
CA ASP A 99 -32.04 -0.42 -1.83
C ASP A 99 -31.61 -1.72 -1.14
N CYS A 100 -30.46 -2.23 -1.57
CA CYS A 100 -29.88 -3.47 -1.09
C CYS A 100 -28.39 -3.25 -0.92
N GLY A 101 -27.90 -3.45 0.29
CA GLY A 101 -26.49 -3.34 0.61
C GLY A 101 -26.09 -4.33 1.68
N ASP A 102 -24.95 -4.12 2.32
CA ASP A 102 -24.40 -5.04 3.33
C ASP A 102 -24.48 -4.52 4.78
N TRP A 103 -25.14 -3.39 5.01
CA TRP A 103 -25.48 -2.89 6.34
C TRP A 103 -26.31 -3.89 7.13
N ASN A 104 -25.88 -4.18 8.36
CA ASN A 104 -26.51 -5.15 9.23
C ASN A 104 -27.09 -4.45 10.47
N PRO A 105 -28.42 -4.45 10.67
CA PRO A 105 -29.06 -3.76 11.80
C PRO A 105 -28.64 -4.29 13.17
N LEU A 106 -28.05 -5.48 13.25
CA LEU A 106 -27.58 -6.04 14.52
C LEU A 106 -26.14 -5.63 14.88
N LEU A 107 -25.40 -5.09 13.91
CA LEU A 107 -23.98 -4.81 14.04
C LEU A 107 -23.63 -3.34 13.74
N HIS A 108 -24.37 -2.70 12.85
CA HIS A 108 -24.02 -1.41 12.25
C HIS A 108 -25.01 -0.28 12.60
N ASP A 109 -26.11 -0.58 13.30
CA ASP A 109 -27.09 0.39 13.81
C ASP A 109 -26.52 1.13 15.04
N LEU A 110 -25.48 1.93 14.78
CA LEU A 110 -24.63 2.60 15.77
C LEU A 110 -24.80 4.12 15.74
N GLY A 111 -25.71 4.65 14.92
CA GLY A 111 -25.91 6.09 14.79
C GLY A 111 -24.81 6.81 14.02
N LYS A 112 -24.99 8.12 13.87
CA LYS A 112 -24.22 8.95 12.91
C LYS A 112 -22.73 9.06 13.19
N ASP A 113 -22.28 8.74 14.40
CA ASP A 113 -20.87 8.73 14.79
C ASP A 113 -20.24 7.34 14.67
N GLY A 114 -21.03 6.32 14.36
CA GLY A 114 -20.60 4.95 14.07
C GLY A 114 -20.04 4.22 15.29
N VAL A 115 -20.41 4.65 16.50
CA VAL A 115 -19.95 4.11 17.78
C VAL A 115 -21.16 3.85 18.67
N GLU A 116 -21.12 2.77 19.46
CA GLU A 116 -22.18 2.49 20.44
C GLU A 116 -22.20 3.57 21.53
N GLY A 117 -23.37 4.18 21.72
CA GLY A 117 -23.59 5.32 22.60
C GLY A 117 -23.12 6.65 22.01
N ASP A 118 -23.43 7.75 22.70
CA ASP A 118 -23.16 9.12 22.29
C ASP A 118 -22.01 9.73 23.11
N PRO A 119 -20.74 9.45 22.77
CA PRO A 119 -19.59 9.97 23.49
C PRO A 119 -19.47 11.51 23.42
N GLN A 120 -20.23 12.17 22.54
CA GLN A 120 -20.00 13.54 22.08
C GLN A 120 -21.18 14.48 22.31
N ASP A 121 -22.32 13.98 22.82
CA ASP A 121 -23.58 14.72 23.04
C ASP A 121 -24.02 15.41 21.74
N ASP A 122 -24.22 14.57 20.74
CA ASP A 122 -24.33 14.91 19.33
C ASP A 122 -25.66 15.58 18.96
N ASP A 123 -26.66 15.47 19.84
CA ASP A 123 -27.96 16.15 19.76
C ASP A 123 -28.12 17.30 20.78
N GLU A 124 -27.07 17.57 21.56
CA GLU A 124 -26.97 18.60 22.60
C GLU A 124 -28.03 18.48 23.72
N ASP A 125 -28.64 17.31 23.91
CA ASP A 125 -29.66 17.11 24.93
C ASP A 125 -29.07 16.96 26.35
N CYS A 126 -27.76 16.72 26.43
CA CYS A 126 -26.98 16.60 27.65
C CYS A 126 -26.36 17.92 28.16
N GLY A 127 -26.73 19.06 27.56
CA GLY A 127 -26.26 20.41 27.93
C GLY A 127 -26.52 20.86 29.38
N ASP A 128 -27.34 20.13 30.15
CA ASP A 128 -27.58 20.34 31.59
C ASP A 128 -26.60 19.57 32.50
N CYS A 129 -25.76 18.68 31.96
CA CYS A 129 -24.78 17.93 32.74
C CYS A 129 -23.62 18.82 33.21
N SER A 130 -23.49 18.95 34.53
CA SER A 130 -22.37 19.68 35.12
C SER A 130 -21.05 18.96 34.90
N PHE A 131 -19.96 19.69 34.63
CA PHE A 131 -18.61 19.11 34.50
C PHE A 131 -18.14 18.30 35.73
N THR A 132 -18.78 18.49 36.88
CA THR A 132 -18.45 17.79 38.13
C THR A 132 -19.38 16.61 38.45
N ASP A 133 -20.31 16.28 37.55
CA ASP A 133 -21.24 15.17 37.73
C ASP A 133 -20.86 14.01 36.80
N ASP A 134 -19.88 13.23 37.25
CA ASP A 134 -19.33 12.09 36.52
C ASP A 134 -20.43 11.07 36.14
N ALA A 135 -21.50 10.95 36.95
CA ALA A 135 -22.60 10.03 36.67
C ALA A 135 -23.54 10.54 35.56
N CYS A 136 -23.70 11.86 35.46
CA CYS A 136 -24.43 12.51 34.37
C CYS A 136 -23.65 12.36 33.06
N GLN A 137 -22.34 12.65 33.08
CA GLN A 137 -21.48 12.52 31.91
C GLN A 137 -21.37 11.09 31.40
N GLU A 138 -21.23 10.12 32.29
CA GLU A 138 -21.18 8.71 31.90
C GLU A 138 -22.53 8.23 31.34
N ALA A 139 -23.65 8.79 31.83
CA ALA A 139 -24.96 8.48 31.28
C ALA A 139 -25.15 9.07 29.88
N CYS A 140 -24.65 10.28 29.62
CA CYS A 140 -24.66 10.87 28.26
C CYS A 140 -23.82 10.04 27.30
N ARG A 141 -22.60 9.66 27.70
CA ARG A 141 -21.71 8.81 26.88
C ARG A 141 -22.25 7.42 26.55
N ALA A 142 -23.30 7.01 27.24
CA ALA A 142 -23.92 5.71 27.11
C ALA A 142 -25.38 5.80 26.63
N GLU A 143 -25.87 6.99 26.31
CA GLU A 143 -27.16 7.14 25.62
C GLU A 143 -26.95 7.01 24.13
N ASP A 144 -28.00 6.62 23.42
CA ASP A 144 -27.91 6.31 22.00
C ASP A 144 -27.62 7.59 21.19
N SER A 145 -26.67 7.52 20.25
CA SER A 145 -26.39 8.58 19.28
C SER A 145 -27.57 8.81 18.33
N ILE A 146 -27.58 9.94 17.61
CA ILE A 146 -28.63 10.19 16.60
C ILE A 146 -28.55 9.10 15.52
N GLY A 147 -29.64 8.33 15.38
CA GLY A 147 -29.74 7.25 14.41
C GLY A 147 -29.58 5.87 15.03
N GLU A 148 -28.93 5.76 16.19
CA GLU A 148 -28.63 4.48 16.81
C GLU A 148 -29.90 3.71 17.25
N ASN A 149 -29.85 2.39 17.11
CA ASN A 149 -30.91 1.43 17.43
C ASN A 149 -32.26 1.72 16.74
N ASN A 150 -32.27 2.38 15.58
CA ASN A 150 -33.50 2.74 14.87
C ASN A 150 -33.88 1.73 13.76
N GLY A 151 -32.97 0.83 13.41
CA GLY A 151 -33.13 -0.22 12.41
C GLY A 151 -33.11 0.25 10.95
N ILE A 152 -32.50 1.41 10.67
CA ILE A 152 -32.40 2.04 9.35
C ILE A 152 -30.92 2.42 9.13
N PRO A 153 -30.35 2.18 7.94
CA PRO A 153 -29.01 2.67 7.61
C PRO A 153 -29.01 4.21 7.56
N ASP A 154 -28.34 4.84 8.51
CA ASP A 154 -28.19 6.30 8.58
C ASP A 154 -26.79 6.77 8.12
N CYS A 155 -26.68 8.04 7.72
CA CYS A 155 -25.38 8.63 7.36
C CYS A 155 -24.39 8.47 8.52
N GLY A 156 -23.17 8.01 8.23
CA GLY A 156 -22.09 7.90 9.23
C GLY A 156 -22.06 6.57 9.99
N GLU A 157 -23.06 5.71 9.77
CA GLU A 157 -23.00 4.33 10.22
C GLU A 157 -22.01 3.49 9.38
N PRO A 158 -21.47 2.38 9.92
CA PRO A 158 -20.66 1.46 9.15
C PRO A 158 -21.43 0.90 7.96
N ASN A 159 -20.78 0.80 6.80
CA ASN A 159 -21.38 0.28 5.56
C ASN A 159 -22.59 1.10 5.08
N VAL A 160 -22.48 2.43 5.17
CA VAL A 160 -23.36 3.37 4.49
C VAL A 160 -22.46 4.41 3.81
N ASP A 161 -22.64 4.63 2.50
CA ASP A 161 -21.75 5.46 1.69
C ASP A 161 -20.27 5.09 1.89
N GLU A 162 -19.94 3.81 1.99
CA GLU A 162 -18.57 3.36 2.18
C GLU A 162 -17.72 3.48 0.90
N THR A 163 -16.44 3.18 1.05
CA THR A 163 -15.44 3.55 0.05
C THR A 163 -15.68 2.85 -1.29
N ASP A 164 -16.13 1.60 -1.32
CA ASP A 164 -16.34 0.88 -2.57
C ASP A 164 -17.67 1.22 -3.27
N GLU A 165 -18.72 1.66 -2.56
CA GLU A 165 -19.88 2.31 -3.19
C GLU A 165 -19.47 3.64 -3.84
N ILE A 166 -18.82 4.54 -3.09
CA ILE A 166 -18.41 5.87 -3.59
C ILE A 166 -17.53 5.75 -4.85
N ILE A 167 -16.57 4.82 -4.84
CA ILE A 167 -15.62 4.65 -5.94
C ILE A 167 -16.36 4.27 -7.24
N LYS A 168 -17.41 3.46 -7.18
CA LYS A 168 -18.23 3.09 -8.35
C LYS A 168 -18.90 4.31 -8.99
N ASN A 169 -19.31 5.29 -8.18
CA ASN A 169 -20.06 6.48 -8.61
C ASN A 169 -19.21 7.62 -9.20
N ILE A 170 -17.88 7.56 -9.06
CA ILE A 170 -16.95 8.59 -9.56
C ILE A 170 -16.27 8.23 -10.89
N HIS A 171 -16.34 6.96 -11.32
CA HIS A 171 -15.69 6.52 -12.55
C HIS A 171 -16.40 7.05 -13.81
N VAL A 172 -15.62 7.41 -14.83
CA VAL A 172 -16.13 7.85 -16.14
C VAL A 172 -16.03 6.72 -17.16
N MET A 173 -17.17 6.12 -17.52
CA MET A 173 -17.24 4.85 -18.29
C MET A 173 -17.30 4.99 -19.82
N ASP A 174 -17.57 6.19 -20.34
CA ASP A 174 -17.83 6.43 -21.78
C ASP A 174 -16.67 7.05 -22.56
N CYS A 175 -15.42 6.81 -22.15
CA CYS A 175 -14.24 7.34 -22.82
C CYS A 175 -13.70 6.37 -23.88
N SER A 176 -13.20 6.91 -24.99
CA SER A 176 -12.33 6.17 -25.91
C SER A 176 -10.89 6.27 -25.40
N VAL A 177 -10.29 5.16 -25.00
CA VAL A 177 -8.95 5.13 -24.37
C VAL A 177 -7.99 4.27 -25.18
N LYS A 178 -6.77 4.77 -25.43
CA LYS A 178 -5.71 4.01 -26.11
C LYS A 178 -4.31 4.34 -25.58
N ILE A 179 -3.45 3.32 -25.65
CA ILE A 179 -1.99 3.47 -25.49
C ILE A 179 -1.35 3.06 -26.81
N MET A 180 -0.37 3.85 -27.24
CA MET A 180 0.34 3.67 -28.49
C MET A 180 1.83 3.48 -28.21
N ASN A 181 2.47 2.63 -28.98
CA ASN A 181 3.93 2.59 -29.11
C ASN A 181 4.30 2.79 -30.60
N GLN A 182 5.59 2.89 -30.93
CA GLN A 182 6.03 3.22 -32.30
C GLN A 182 5.48 2.30 -33.41
N ASN A 183 5.05 1.07 -33.06
CA ASN A 183 4.67 0.03 -34.01
C ASN A 183 3.20 -0.43 -33.90
N SER A 184 2.48 -0.03 -32.85
CA SER A 184 1.15 -0.56 -32.54
C SER A 184 0.33 0.36 -31.65
N GLU A 185 -0.99 0.17 -31.72
CA GLU A 185 -1.99 0.83 -30.89
C GLU A 185 -2.76 -0.23 -30.13
N CYS A 186 -3.02 0.00 -28.85
CA CYS A 186 -3.88 -0.81 -28.02
C CYS A 186 -5.07 0.02 -27.54
N ALA A 187 -6.28 -0.40 -27.93
CA ALA A 187 -7.54 0.17 -27.44
C ALA A 187 -7.96 -0.51 -26.14
N PHE A 188 -8.56 0.26 -25.23
CA PHE A 188 -9.00 -0.21 -23.92
C PHE A 188 -10.53 -0.27 -23.84
N VAL A 189 -11.03 -1.13 -22.96
CA VAL A 189 -12.46 -1.27 -22.63
C VAL A 189 -12.64 -1.09 -21.14
N TYR A 190 -13.76 -0.48 -20.74
CA TYR A 190 -14.10 -0.34 -19.33
C TYR A 190 -14.52 -1.69 -18.75
N ASP A 191 -13.99 -2.02 -17.58
CA ASP A 191 -14.34 -3.18 -16.77
C ASP A 191 -14.60 -2.69 -15.34
N GLU A 192 -15.77 -3.00 -14.80
CA GLU A 192 -16.20 -2.59 -13.45
C GLU A 192 -15.40 -3.29 -12.34
N ASN A 193 -14.69 -4.38 -12.67
CA ASN A 193 -13.86 -5.16 -11.76
C ASN A 193 -12.39 -5.20 -12.22
N ALA A 194 -11.92 -4.13 -12.87
CA ALA A 194 -10.60 -4.05 -13.48
C ALA A 194 -9.41 -4.16 -12.51
N GLY A 195 -9.60 -3.73 -11.27
CA GLY A 195 -8.58 -3.78 -10.22
C GLY A 195 -9.20 -3.99 -8.85
N SER A 196 -8.33 -4.14 -7.84
CA SER A 196 -8.74 -4.26 -6.44
C SER A 196 -7.75 -3.52 -5.54
N PHE A 197 -8.22 -3.12 -4.38
CA PHE A 197 -7.37 -2.62 -3.28
C PHE A 197 -7.78 -3.34 -1.99
N PHE A 198 -7.02 -3.16 -0.92
CA PHE A 198 -7.37 -3.69 0.38
C PHE A 198 -7.42 -2.55 1.39
N TYR A 199 -8.29 -2.69 2.39
CA TYR A 199 -8.32 -1.81 3.54
C TYR A 199 -8.72 -2.61 4.79
N ASN A 200 -8.42 -2.05 5.95
CA ASN A 200 -8.87 -2.62 7.21
C ASN A 200 -10.21 -1.97 7.58
N ALA A 201 -11.28 -2.76 7.65
CA ALA A 201 -12.63 -2.27 7.98
C ALA A 201 -12.72 -1.60 9.37
N ASN A 202 -11.74 -1.84 10.25
CA ASN A 202 -11.67 -1.23 11.59
C ASN A 202 -10.68 -0.06 11.68
N PHE A 203 -10.16 0.45 10.56
CA PHE A 203 -9.25 1.59 10.57
C PHE A 203 -9.96 2.85 11.10
N GLY A 204 -9.43 3.46 12.16
CA GLY A 204 -10.02 4.64 12.81
C GLY A 204 -10.76 4.36 14.13
N LYS A 205 -10.99 3.09 14.49
CA LYS A 205 -11.57 2.70 15.79
C LYS A 205 -10.49 2.70 16.89
N GLU A 206 -10.82 3.15 18.10
CA GLU A 206 -9.88 3.30 19.23
C GLU A 206 -9.20 1.97 19.65
N ASP A 207 -9.76 0.81 19.27
CA ASP A 207 -9.26 -0.54 19.60
C ASP A 207 -8.78 -1.32 18.34
N SER A 208 -8.06 -0.63 17.45
CA SER A 208 -7.58 -1.14 16.16
C SER A 208 -6.42 -2.16 16.27
N THR A 209 -6.67 -3.28 16.92
CA THR A 209 -5.82 -4.47 16.78
C THR A 209 -5.83 -4.92 15.32
N PHE A 210 -4.64 -5.13 14.74
CA PHE A 210 -4.51 -5.63 13.37
C PHE A 210 -4.97 -7.09 13.35
N ILE A 211 -6.05 -7.39 12.63
CA ILE A 211 -6.59 -8.74 12.46
C ILE A 211 -6.71 -9.00 10.97
N VAL A 212 -6.03 -10.04 10.48
CA VAL A 212 -5.97 -10.38 9.05
C VAL A 212 -7.36 -10.64 8.46
N ASP A 213 -8.27 -11.23 9.25
CA ASP A 213 -9.64 -11.54 8.84
C ASP A 213 -10.50 -10.28 8.62
N ASN A 214 -10.11 -9.12 9.15
CA ASN A 214 -10.80 -7.83 8.94
C ASN A 214 -10.30 -7.07 7.70
N ILE A 215 -9.40 -7.67 6.91
CA ILE A 215 -8.87 -7.05 5.69
C ILE A 215 -9.79 -7.39 4.52
N GLU A 216 -10.50 -6.38 4.05
CA GLU A 216 -11.39 -6.43 2.90
C GLU A 216 -10.61 -6.19 1.61
N THR A 217 -11.17 -6.61 0.47
CA THR A 217 -10.52 -6.48 -0.84
C THR A 217 -11.53 -6.16 -1.94
N PRO A 218 -12.13 -4.95 -1.92
CA PRO A 218 -13.08 -4.54 -2.95
C PRO A 218 -12.42 -4.41 -4.32
N SER A 219 -13.22 -4.60 -5.36
CA SER A 219 -12.86 -4.28 -6.74
C SER A 219 -13.22 -2.84 -7.09
N TYR A 220 -12.56 -2.29 -8.10
CA TYR A 220 -12.88 -0.98 -8.67
C TYR A 220 -12.84 -1.03 -10.20
N GLY A 221 -13.56 -0.09 -10.80
CA GLY A 221 -13.69 0.02 -12.24
C GLY A 221 -12.53 0.77 -12.89
N ALA A 222 -12.08 0.30 -14.04
CA ALA A 222 -11.05 0.97 -14.84
C ALA A 222 -11.09 0.49 -16.29
N TYR A 223 -10.32 1.16 -17.14
CA TYR A 223 -10.09 0.71 -18.51
C TYR A 223 -8.93 -0.28 -18.54
N VAL A 224 -9.15 -1.43 -19.17
CA VAL A 224 -8.15 -2.50 -19.36
C VAL A 224 -7.92 -2.76 -20.87
N PRO A 225 -6.75 -3.29 -21.27
CA PRO A 225 -6.46 -3.63 -22.66
C PRO A 225 -7.54 -4.54 -23.24
N SER A 226 -8.10 -4.16 -24.38
CA SER A 226 -9.05 -5.01 -25.09
C SER A 226 -8.37 -6.28 -25.61
N GLU A 227 -9.17 -7.29 -25.98
CA GLU A 227 -8.67 -8.52 -26.61
C GLU A 227 -7.83 -8.26 -27.88
N SER A 228 -8.03 -7.11 -28.54
CA SER A 228 -7.25 -6.72 -29.72
C SER A 228 -5.77 -6.42 -29.42
N CYS A 229 -5.41 -6.21 -28.16
CA CYS A 229 -4.07 -5.88 -27.71
C CYS A 229 -3.17 -7.09 -27.43
N SER A 230 -3.57 -8.30 -27.83
CA SER A 230 -2.83 -9.54 -27.52
C SER A 230 -1.39 -9.57 -28.03
N ASN A 231 -1.07 -8.77 -29.05
CA ASN A 231 0.27 -8.64 -29.63
C ASN A 231 0.96 -7.31 -29.27
N PHE A 232 0.35 -6.51 -28.40
CA PHE A 232 0.97 -5.28 -27.92
C PHE A 232 2.07 -5.66 -26.93
N ASP A 233 3.29 -5.18 -27.17
CA ASP A 233 4.45 -5.47 -26.34
C ASP A 233 4.52 -4.47 -25.18
N TRP A 234 4.11 -4.91 -23.98
CA TRP A 234 4.19 -4.13 -22.74
C TRP A 234 5.57 -4.18 -22.08
N ASN A 235 6.52 -4.91 -22.68
CA ASN A 235 7.86 -5.16 -22.15
C ASN A 235 8.97 -4.66 -23.09
N ASN A 236 8.64 -3.83 -24.08
CA ASN A 236 9.66 -3.18 -24.92
C ASN A 236 10.22 -1.94 -24.22
N TYR A 237 11.27 -2.13 -23.41
CA TYR A 237 11.98 -1.08 -22.67
C TYR A 237 12.71 -0.05 -23.56
N SER A 238 12.85 -0.34 -24.85
CA SER A 238 13.50 0.56 -25.82
C SER A 238 12.51 1.40 -26.64
N SER A 239 11.20 1.13 -26.51
CA SER A 239 10.16 1.88 -27.21
C SER A 239 9.69 3.06 -26.39
N ASP A 240 9.26 4.09 -27.11
CA ASP A 240 8.48 5.18 -26.54
C ASP A 240 7.00 4.82 -26.56
N TYR A 241 6.28 5.19 -25.50
CA TYR A 241 4.84 4.97 -25.35
C TYR A 241 4.13 6.31 -25.19
N SER A 242 2.90 6.40 -25.69
CA SER A 242 2.06 7.59 -25.58
C SER A 242 0.63 7.21 -25.25
N PHE A 243 -0.07 8.10 -24.58
CA PHE A 243 -1.45 7.91 -24.12
C PHE A 243 -2.37 8.94 -24.76
N GLU A 244 -3.57 8.51 -25.11
CA GLU A 244 -4.65 9.38 -25.57
C GLU A 244 -6.00 8.84 -25.07
N CYS A 245 -6.85 9.74 -24.59
CA CYS A 245 -8.25 9.44 -24.38
C CYS A 245 -9.16 10.58 -24.85
N GLU A 246 -10.39 10.22 -25.23
CA GLU A 246 -11.47 11.15 -25.53
C GLU A 246 -12.67 10.82 -24.66
N CYS A 247 -13.01 11.75 -23.77
CA CYS A 247 -14.12 11.58 -22.83
C CYS A 247 -15.25 12.58 -23.16
N PRO A 248 -16.52 12.15 -23.19
CA PRO A 248 -17.67 13.04 -23.32
C PRO A 248 -17.62 14.17 -22.30
N ASN A 249 -17.95 15.39 -22.70
CA ASN A 249 -17.92 16.61 -21.86
C ASN A 249 -16.53 17.10 -21.41
N TYR A 250 -15.50 16.25 -21.43
CA TYR A 250 -14.14 16.61 -21.01
C TYR A 250 -13.17 16.82 -22.18
N GLY A 251 -13.47 16.28 -23.36
CA GLY A 251 -12.69 16.45 -24.59
C GLY A 251 -11.53 15.46 -24.70
N THR A 252 -10.59 15.75 -25.60
CA THR A 252 -9.42 14.90 -25.85
C THR A 252 -8.25 15.28 -24.94
N ILE A 253 -7.63 14.27 -24.34
CA ILE A 253 -6.50 14.38 -23.42
C ILE A 253 -5.39 13.45 -23.92
N GLN A 254 -4.15 13.92 -23.91
CA GLN A 254 -2.99 13.12 -24.31
C GLN A 254 -1.80 13.33 -23.39
N SER A 255 -0.88 12.36 -23.37
CA SER A 255 0.45 12.56 -22.80
C SER A 255 1.20 13.64 -23.59
N LYS A 256 1.80 14.59 -22.88
CA LYS A 256 2.54 15.71 -23.47
C LYS A 256 3.74 15.24 -24.30
N ASP A 257 4.52 14.34 -23.71
CA ASP A 257 5.72 13.75 -24.28
C ASP A 257 5.61 12.21 -24.09
N PRO A 258 6.18 11.39 -25.00
CA PRO A 258 6.22 9.94 -24.81
C PRO A 258 7.06 9.54 -23.60
N ILE A 259 6.75 8.37 -23.01
CA ILE A 259 7.48 7.80 -21.87
C ILE A 259 8.29 6.57 -22.29
N GLN A 260 9.30 6.24 -21.49
CA GLN A 260 10.00 4.95 -21.57
C GLN A 260 9.74 4.13 -20.32
N ILE A 261 9.59 2.82 -20.52
CA ILE A 261 9.36 1.87 -19.43
C ILE A 261 10.69 1.65 -18.69
N PRO A 262 10.73 1.79 -17.36
CA PRO A 262 11.93 1.50 -16.58
C PRO A 262 12.23 -0.01 -16.58
N SER A 263 13.50 -0.38 -16.57
CA SER A 263 13.88 -1.77 -16.34
C SER A 263 13.58 -2.17 -14.89
N PRO A 264 13.19 -3.42 -14.62
CA PRO A 264 12.98 -3.88 -13.26
C PRO A 264 14.34 -4.02 -12.54
N VAL A 265 14.33 -4.22 -11.22
CA VAL A 265 15.58 -4.51 -10.50
C VAL A 265 16.06 -5.96 -10.71
N VAL A 266 17.32 -6.20 -10.40
CA VAL A 266 17.91 -7.55 -10.30
C VAL A 266 18.31 -7.81 -8.86
N PHE A 267 17.91 -8.96 -8.31
CA PHE A 267 18.20 -9.35 -6.93
C PHE A 267 19.47 -10.20 -6.84
N TYR A 268 20.15 -10.14 -5.70
CA TYR A 268 21.39 -10.86 -5.43
C TYR A 268 21.36 -11.52 -4.05
N ASN A 269 22.09 -12.63 -3.92
CA ASN A 269 22.37 -13.21 -2.61
C ASN A 269 23.49 -12.40 -1.91
N GLU A 270 23.51 -12.41 -0.58
CA GLU A 270 24.58 -11.80 0.21
C GLU A 270 25.96 -12.31 -0.21
N SER A 271 26.07 -13.61 -0.53
CA SER A 271 27.32 -14.23 -0.98
C SER A 271 27.81 -13.76 -2.36
N ASP A 272 26.93 -13.21 -3.20
CA ASP A 272 27.31 -12.62 -4.49
C ASP A 272 27.97 -11.25 -4.29
N VAL A 273 27.54 -10.57 -3.23
CA VAL A 273 27.78 -9.14 -2.99
C VAL A 273 28.95 -8.92 -2.04
N LEU A 274 29.00 -9.67 -0.94
CA LEU A 274 29.96 -9.47 0.14
C LEU A 274 31.17 -10.39 -0.05
N SER A 275 32.36 -9.79 0.00
CA SER A 275 33.62 -10.53 0.15
C SER A 275 33.74 -11.17 1.55
N GLU A 276 34.75 -12.01 1.77
CA GLU A 276 35.12 -12.53 3.10
C GLU A 276 35.34 -11.40 4.14
N SER A 277 35.76 -10.22 3.69
CA SER A 277 35.93 -9.03 4.54
C SER A 277 34.68 -8.15 4.63
N ARG A 278 33.52 -8.64 4.16
CA ARG A 278 32.23 -7.95 4.08
C ARG A 278 32.27 -6.62 3.32
N GLU A 279 33.06 -6.56 2.25
CA GLU A 279 33.12 -5.40 1.36
C GLU A 279 32.33 -5.65 0.07
N THR A 280 31.62 -4.64 -0.43
CA THR A 280 30.83 -4.68 -1.69
C THR A 280 31.63 -4.23 -2.92
N LYS A 281 32.88 -3.79 -2.73
CA LYS A 281 33.63 -3.05 -3.76
C LYS A 281 33.98 -3.91 -4.99
N GLU A 282 34.27 -5.18 -4.80
CA GLU A 282 34.58 -6.09 -5.92
C GLU A 282 33.35 -6.33 -6.79
N PHE A 283 32.21 -6.58 -6.14
CA PHE A 283 30.92 -6.75 -6.80
C PHE A 283 30.49 -5.49 -7.56
N THR A 284 30.47 -4.34 -6.89
CA THR A 284 30.04 -3.06 -7.49
C THR A 284 30.91 -2.65 -8.68
N ASN A 285 32.22 -2.91 -8.64
CA ASN A 285 33.10 -2.72 -9.81
C ASN A 285 32.72 -3.63 -10.98
N SER A 286 32.32 -4.87 -10.71
CA SER A 286 31.95 -5.86 -11.73
C SER A 286 30.69 -5.45 -12.48
N ILE A 287 29.65 -5.02 -11.76
CA ILE A 287 28.37 -4.60 -12.37
C ILE A 287 28.42 -3.21 -13.01
N SER A 288 29.44 -2.39 -12.70
CA SER A 288 29.48 -0.97 -13.10
C SER A 288 29.44 -0.69 -14.60
N SER A 289 29.80 -1.70 -15.41
CA SER A 289 29.84 -1.60 -16.87
C SER A 289 28.65 -2.26 -17.56
N CYS A 290 27.70 -2.81 -16.81
CA CYS A 290 26.50 -3.39 -17.38
C CYS A 290 25.68 -2.36 -18.16
N LEU A 291 24.99 -2.82 -19.20
CA LEU A 291 24.14 -1.99 -20.07
C LEU A 291 22.68 -2.46 -20.11
N ASP A 292 22.40 -3.64 -19.58
CA ASP A 292 21.07 -4.23 -19.49
C ASP A 292 20.93 -5.13 -18.26
N ASN A 293 19.71 -5.57 -17.99
CA ASN A 293 19.41 -6.49 -16.89
C ASN A 293 20.00 -7.89 -17.09
N GLU A 294 20.24 -8.33 -18.33
CA GLU A 294 20.83 -9.64 -18.58
C GLU A 294 22.30 -9.69 -18.12
N CYS A 295 23.05 -8.59 -18.32
CA CYS A 295 24.37 -8.42 -17.72
C CYS A 295 24.30 -8.49 -16.19
N LEU A 296 23.35 -7.76 -15.57
CA LEU A 296 23.18 -7.76 -14.12
C LEU A 296 22.82 -9.14 -13.56
N LYS A 297 21.91 -9.87 -14.23
CA LYS A 297 21.51 -11.24 -13.85
C LYS A 297 22.64 -12.24 -13.89
N SER A 298 23.63 -12.06 -14.77
CA SER A 298 24.80 -12.94 -14.85
C SER A 298 25.67 -12.94 -13.57
N TYR A 299 25.46 -11.97 -12.68
CA TYR A 299 26.11 -11.87 -11.38
C TYR A 299 25.21 -12.30 -10.21
N SER A 300 24.00 -12.78 -10.47
CA SER A 300 23.06 -13.25 -9.45
C SER A 300 23.09 -14.77 -9.38
N SER A 301 23.49 -15.33 -8.24
CA SER A 301 23.45 -16.78 -8.03
C SER A 301 22.05 -17.32 -7.79
N ILE A 302 21.11 -16.45 -7.43
CA ILE A 302 19.71 -16.79 -7.14
C ILE A 302 18.80 -16.59 -8.36
N TRP A 303 19.32 -16.18 -9.51
CA TRP A 303 18.55 -16.10 -10.75
C TRP A 303 18.57 -17.45 -11.50
N ASP A 304 17.40 -18.04 -11.69
CA ASP A 304 17.22 -19.24 -12.50
C ASP A 304 16.89 -18.87 -13.95
N GLU A 305 17.88 -18.98 -14.84
CA GLU A 305 17.71 -18.71 -16.26
C GLU A 305 16.69 -19.64 -16.95
N GLN A 306 16.48 -20.87 -16.46
CA GLN A 306 15.57 -21.83 -17.08
C GLN A 306 14.11 -21.50 -16.77
N ASN A 307 13.84 -21.14 -15.51
CA ASN A 307 12.50 -20.83 -15.04
C ASN A 307 12.16 -19.32 -15.08
N GLN A 308 13.16 -18.48 -15.37
CA GLN A 308 13.02 -17.02 -15.46
C GLN A 308 12.48 -16.39 -14.16
N ASN A 309 12.95 -16.89 -13.02
CA ASN A 309 12.56 -16.44 -11.69
C ASN A 309 13.75 -16.46 -10.72
N TYR A 310 13.56 -15.85 -9.55
CA TYR A 310 14.51 -15.95 -8.45
C TYR A 310 14.18 -17.13 -7.54
N GLU A 311 15.21 -17.80 -7.03
CA GLU A 311 15.08 -18.78 -5.96
C GLU A 311 14.56 -18.11 -4.69
N THR A 312 13.75 -18.85 -3.91
CA THR A 312 13.31 -18.41 -2.58
C THR A 312 14.51 -18.33 -1.65
N ILE A 313 14.68 -17.20 -0.98
CA ILE A 313 15.71 -17.01 0.06
C ILE A 313 15.11 -17.21 1.45
N TYR A 314 15.96 -17.35 2.46
CA TYR A 314 15.53 -17.70 3.81
C TYR A 314 16.20 -16.78 4.82
N PHE A 315 15.47 -16.45 5.88
CA PHE A 315 15.97 -15.68 7.01
C PHE A 315 15.61 -16.38 8.32
N GLY A 316 16.48 -16.28 9.33
CA GLY A 316 16.12 -16.73 10.67
C GLY A 316 15.24 -15.69 11.37
N ARG A 317 14.27 -16.14 12.18
CA ARG A 317 13.45 -15.24 13.02
C ARG A 317 14.35 -14.38 13.91
N TYR A 318 14.11 -13.07 13.94
CA TYR A 318 14.92 -12.08 14.65
C TYR A 318 16.40 -11.98 14.21
N ALA A 319 16.71 -12.46 13.00
CA ALA A 319 18.03 -12.23 12.42
C ALA A 319 18.26 -10.73 12.19
N PHE A 320 19.39 -10.25 12.69
CA PHE A 320 19.78 -8.85 12.64
C PHE A 320 20.63 -8.54 11.39
N ASN A 321 20.51 -7.32 10.85
CA ASN A 321 21.26 -6.88 9.66
C ASN A 321 21.10 -7.83 8.46
N GLU A 322 19.88 -8.30 8.21
CA GLU A 322 19.55 -9.04 7.00
C GLU A 322 19.06 -8.09 5.92
N PHE A 323 19.55 -8.29 4.70
CA PHE A 323 19.27 -7.42 3.57
C PHE A 323 18.91 -8.23 2.33
N ILE A 324 17.97 -7.70 1.55
CA ILE A 324 17.77 -8.07 0.16
C ILE A 324 18.57 -7.09 -0.69
N TYR A 325 19.58 -7.60 -1.39
CA TYR A 325 20.40 -6.80 -2.27
C TYR A 325 19.82 -6.73 -3.67
N TYR A 326 19.87 -5.55 -4.28
CA TYR A 326 19.35 -5.37 -5.63
C TYR A 326 20.12 -4.31 -6.42
N SER A 327 19.97 -4.34 -7.75
CA SER A 327 20.57 -3.36 -8.66
C SER A 327 19.68 -3.01 -9.84
N SER A 328 19.92 -1.85 -10.44
CA SER A 328 19.24 -1.40 -11.65
C SER A 328 20.21 -0.73 -12.62
N ILE A 329 19.88 -0.76 -13.92
CA ILE A 329 20.73 -0.26 -15.01
C ILE A 329 20.62 1.26 -15.27
N ASN A 330 19.73 1.93 -14.55
CA ASN A 330 19.68 3.39 -14.53
C ASN A 330 20.05 3.84 -13.11
N PRO A 331 21.07 4.68 -12.96
CA PRO A 331 21.54 5.11 -11.64
C PRO A 331 20.68 6.20 -10.98
N TYR A 332 19.58 6.62 -11.61
CA TYR A 332 18.71 7.70 -11.12
C TYR A 332 17.25 7.26 -10.96
N TYR A 333 17.01 5.99 -10.63
CA TYR A 333 15.67 5.55 -10.32
C TYR A 333 15.24 6.00 -8.93
N TYR A 334 13.92 6.14 -8.81
CA TYR A 334 13.24 6.11 -7.54
C TYR A 334 12.66 4.72 -7.39
N TYR A 335 12.65 4.22 -6.17
CA TYR A 335 12.12 2.91 -5.88
C TYR A 335 11.03 2.99 -4.82
N GLN A 336 10.14 2.02 -4.87
CA GLN A 336 9.19 1.73 -3.82
C GLN A 336 9.41 0.26 -3.46
N SER A 337 9.82 0.01 -2.22
CA SER A 337 9.88 -1.33 -1.67
C SER A 337 8.54 -1.64 -1.00
N VAL A 338 8.03 -2.84 -1.24
CA VAL A 338 6.80 -3.31 -0.60
C VAL A 338 6.96 -4.75 -0.18
N GLN A 339 6.73 -5.02 1.09
CA GLN A 339 6.70 -6.35 1.67
C GLN A 339 5.25 -6.84 1.76
N TYR A 340 5.03 -8.09 1.35
CA TYR A 340 3.75 -8.78 1.44
C TYR A 340 3.92 -10.07 2.25
N PHE A 341 2.89 -10.45 3.00
CA PHE A 341 2.81 -11.74 3.69
C PHE A 341 1.73 -12.63 3.07
N TYR A 342 1.88 -13.94 3.19
CA TYR A 342 0.93 -14.90 2.64
C TYR A 342 -0.12 -15.31 3.69
N ASP A 343 -1.37 -14.94 3.45
CA ASP A 343 -2.53 -15.42 4.19
C ASP A 343 -2.90 -16.82 3.68
N LEU A 344 -2.52 -17.83 4.46
CA LEU A 344 -2.75 -19.24 4.17
C LEU A 344 -4.24 -19.61 4.13
N ASN A 345 -5.07 -18.97 4.97
CA ASN A 345 -6.48 -19.33 5.11
C ASN A 345 -7.28 -18.92 3.88
N ASN A 346 -6.99 -17.74 3.33
CA ASN A 346 -7.66 -17.21 2.15
C ASN A 346 -6.84 -17.38 0.86
N SER A 347 -5.65 -17.99 0.95
CA SER A 347 -4.75 -18.23 -0.18
C SER A 347 -4.43 -16.96 -0.99
N ARG A 348 -4.10 -15.88 -0.28
CA ARG A 348 -3.83 -14.55 -0.85
C ARG A 348 -2.58 -13.92 -0.25
N TYR A 349 -1.96 -12.98 -0.98
CA TYR A 349 -0.90 -12.14 -0.43
C TYR A 349 -1.48 -10.78 -0.02
N LEU A 350 -1.11 -10.32 1.17
CA LEU A 350 -1.56 -9.07 1.74
C LEU A 350 -0.37 -8.17 2.00
N TYR A 351 -0.58 -6.87 1.82
CA TYR A 351 0.42 -5.86 2.12
C TYR A 351 0.75 -5.88 3.61
N TYR A 352 2.04 -5.88 3.92
CA TYR A 352 2.51 -5.75 5.28
C TYR A 352 2.96 -4.32 5.57
N HIS A 353 3.99 -3.89 4.86
CA HIS A 353 4.48 -2.52 4.87
C HIS A 353 5.20 -2.23 3.56
N GLY A 354 5.49 -0.97 3.33
CA GLY A 354 6.31 -0.52 2.23
C GLY A 354 6.70 0.92 2.47
N HIS A 355 7.80 1.33 1.87
CA HIS A 355 8.23 2.71 1.93
C HIS A 355 8.84 3.14 0.61
N PRO A 356 8.76 4.45 0.32
CA PRO A 356 9.59 5.02 -0.73
C PRO A 356 11.05 4.77 -0.33
N ASP A 357 11.75 3.90 -1.05
CA ASP A 357 13.17 3.60 -0.80
C ASP A 357 14.09 4.73 -1.33
N GLY A 358 13.50 5.92 -1.55
CA GLY A 358 14.18 7.13 -1.98
C GLY A 358 14.71 7.08 -3.41
N ALA A 359 15.26 8.21 -3.85
CA ALA A 359 16.07 8.27 -5.06
C ALA A 359 17.41 7.58 -4.79
N THR A 360 18.01 6.95 -5.81
CA THR A 360 19.39 6.43 -5.67
C THR A 360 20.33 7.53 -5.16
N GLU A 361 20.92 7.32 -3.99
CA GLU A 361 21.96 8.20 -3.45
C GLU A 361 23.25 8.10 -4.28
N ILE A 362 24.04 9.18 -4.35
CA ILE A 362 25.18 9.24 -5.28
C ILE A 362 26.26 8.20 -4.96
N GLU A 363 26.38 7.82 -3.69
CA GLU A 363 27.24 6.76 -3.17
C GLU A 363 26.90 5.36 -3.69
N ASN A 364 25.63 5.13 -4.03
CA ASN A 364 25.11 3.86 -4.52
C ASN A 364 25.19 3.73 -6.05
N ILE A 365 25.68 4.78 -6.73
CA ILE A 365 25.85 4.82 -8.18
C ILE A 365 27.26 4.32 -8.55
N HIS A 366 27.30 3.24 -9.34
CA HIS A 366 28.51 2.61 -9.82
C HIS A 366 28.49 2.50 -11.34
N GLY A 367 29.08 3.49 -12.01
CA GLY A 367 29.10 3.53 -13.48
C GLY A 367 27.70 3.67 -14.06
N ASN A 368 27.22 2.63 -14.74
CA ASN A 368 25.87 2.59 -15.30
C ASN A 368 24.84 1.94 -14.36
N ALA A 369 25.26 1.35 -13.24
CA ALA A 369 24.36 0.64 -12.34
C ALA A 369 24.17 1.39 -11.01
N ALA A 370 23.01 1.22 -10.39
CA ALA A 370 22.79 1.49 -8.97
C ALA A 370 22.83 0.18 -8.20
N PHE A 371 23.39 0.19 -6.99
CA PHE A 371 23.39 -0.95 -6.07
C PHE A 371 22.84 -0.52 -4.71
N MET A 372 21.85 -1.25 -4.20
CA MET A 372 21.14 -0.93 -2.96
C MET A 372 20.86 -2.21 -2.16
N GLY A 373 20.53 -2.04 -0.89
CA GLY A 373 20.10 -3.13 -0.01
C GLY A 373 18.90 -2.68 0.80
N GLU A 374 17.86 -3.51 0.80
CA GLU A 374 16.65 -3.30 1.58
C GLU A 374 16.71 -4.14 2.85
N ALA A 375 16.51 -3.53 4.02
CA ALA A 375 16.51 -4.26 5.29
C ALA A 375 15.21 -5.08 5.40
N VAL A 376 15.33 -6.35 5.79
CA VAL A 376 14.18 -7.26 5.89
C VAL A 376 13.66 -7.31 7.32
N VAL A 377 12.35 -7.19 7.50
CA VAL A 377 11.70 -7.50 8.78
C VAL A 377 11.60 -9.02 8.95
N THR A 378 12.38 -9.57 9.87
CA THR A 378 12.51 -11.01 10.13
C THR A 378 11.66 -11.48 11.31
N GLU A 379 10.45 -10.94 11.46
CA GLU A 379 9.49 -11.30 12.49
C GLU A 379 8.32 -12.10 11.92
N LEU A 380 7.87 -13.11 12.67
CA LEU A 380 6.64 -13.84 12.34
C LEU A 380 5.43 -13.02 12.78
N LEU A 381 4.39 -13.00 11.96
CA LEU A 381 3.10 -12.44 12.39
C LEU A 381 2.35 -13.52 13.19
N ASP A 382 2.67 -13.61 14.49
CA ASP A 382 2.01 -14.49 15.47
C ASP A 382 1.36 -13.72 16.63
N GLU A 383 1.81 -12.49 16.93
CA GLU A 383 1.25 -11.66 18.02
C GLU A 383 -0.12 -11.03 17.71
N PHE A 384 -0.54 -11.03 16.44
CA PHE A 384 -1.71 -10.29 15.96
C PHE A 384 -2.88 -11.17 15.49
N SER A 385 -2.78 -12.51 15.62
CA SER A 385 -3.88 -13.39 15.19
C SER A 385 -3.89 -14.73 15.94
N ASP A 386 -5.07 -15.36 16.07
CA ASP A 386 -5.23 -16.74 16.56
C ASP A 386 -4.73 -17.81 15.53
N LEU A 387 -3.92 -17.41 14.54
CA LEU A 387 -3.51 -18.23 13.41
C LEU A 387 -2.15 -18.90 13.62
N ASN A 388 -1.84 -19.89 12.78
CA ASN A 388 -0.47 -20.40 12.67
C ASN A 388 0.47 -19.24 12.29
N PRO A 389 1.70 -19.21 12.80
CA PRO A 389 2.66 -18.16 12.47
C PRO A 389 2.81 -17.99 10.96
N ILE A 390 2.67 -16.76 10.48
CA ILE A 390 2.87 -16.46 9.06
C ILE A 390 4.38 -16.36 8.82
N ASP A 391 4.89 -17.22 7.95
CA ASP A 391 6.32 -17.40 7.68
C ASP A 391 6.71 -17.11 6.22
N LYS A 392 5.73 -16.92 5.33
CA LYS A 392 5.92 -16.74 3.88
C LYS A 392 5.67 -15.31 3.44
N TYR A 393 6.66 -14.77 2.75
CA TYR A 393 6.66 -13.38 2.33
C TYR A 393 7.18 -13.23 0.91
N TYR A 394 6.94 -12.06 0.32
CA TYR A 394 7.75 -11.58 -0.79
C TYR A 394 7.99 -10.08 -0.65
N TYR A 395 9.11 -9.63 -1.20
CA TYR A 395 9.34 -8.23 -1.52
C TYR A 395 9.08 -8.00 -3.00
N GLU A 396 8.36 -6.92 -3.30
CA GLU A 396 8.22 -6.39 -4.65
C GLU A 396 8.88 -5.02 -4.71
N MET A 397 9.85 -4.89 -5.60
CA MET A 397 10.59 -3.65 -5.79
C MET A 397 10.13 -3.00 -7.08
N PHE A 398 9.57 -1.80 -6.97
CA PHE A 398 9.03 -1.06 -8.10
C PHE A 398 10.02 -0.02 -8.61
N THR A 399 10.09 0.12 -9.93
CA THR A 399 10.78 1.20 -10.63
C THR A 399 9.78 2.00 -11.46
N PHE A 400 10.03 3.30 -11.61
CA PHE A 400 9.09 4.24 -12.21
C PHE A 400 9.65 4.91 -13.46
N SER A 401 8.80 5.11 -14.47
CA SER A 401 9.07 6.09 -15.53
C SER A 401 9.20 7.49 -14.92
N GLU A 402 9.99 8.37 -15.54
CA GLU A 402 10.25 9.73 -15.05
C GLU A 402 8.96 10.52 -14.78
N GLU A 403 7.97 10.40 -15.66
CA GLU A 403 6.70 11.10 -15.57
C GLU A 403 5.84 10.61 -14.40
N TYR A 404 5.71 9.29 -14.23
CA TYR A 404 4.95 8.73 -13.11
C TYR A 404 5.63 8.96 -11.76
N LYS A 405 6.96 8.92 -11.74
CA LYS A 405 7.75 9.27 -10.56
C LYS A 405 7.38 10.68 -10.07
N ASN A 406 7.31 11.67 -10.96
CA ASN A 406 6.94 13.03 -10.54
C ASN A 406 5.54 13.07 -9.94
N TYR A 407 4.60 12.31 -10.51
CA TYR A 407 3.24 12.25 -9.99
C TYR A 407 3.15 11.59 -8.60
N TYR A 408 3.87 10.48 -8.41
CA TYR A 408 3.87 9.66 -7.21
C TYR A 408 4.65 10.30 -6.04
N PHE A 409 5.86 10.80 -6.30
CA PHE A 409 6.76 11.28 -5.23
C PHE A 409 6.70 12.79 -4.97
N PHE A 410 6.21 13.61 -5.91
CA PHE A 410 6.13 15.07 -5.71
C PHE A 410 4.72 15.49 -5.29
N ASP A 411 4.24 14.84 -4.23
CA ASP A 411 2.91 15.01 -3.66
C ASP A 411 2.63 16.43 -3.12
N LEU A 412 3.68 17.16 -2.75
CA LEU A 412 3.65 18.56 -2.34
C LEU A 412 3.33 19.55 -3.48
N LEU A 413 3.50 19.13 -4.74
CA LEU A 413 3.09 19.95 -5.89
C LEU A 413 1.59 19.83 -6.11
N ASP A 414 0.96 20.89 -6.61
CA ASP A 414 -0.44 20.83 -7.03
C ASP A 414 -0.67 19.70 -8.04
N LEU A 415 -1.82 19.02 -7.99
CA LEU A 415 -2.14 17.91 -8.90
C LEU A 415 -2.15 18.34 -10.39
N ARG A 416 -2.28 19.64 -10.65
CA ARG A 416 -2.22 20.26 -11.98
C ARG A 416 -0.87 20.90 -12.29
N ASP A 417 0.10 20.80 -11.39
CA ASP A 417 1.43 21.32 -11.64
C ASP A 417 2.00 20.67 -12.92
N PRO A 418 2.44 21.45 -13.92
CA PRO A 418 2.95 20.92 -15.18
C PRO A 418 4.16 19.98 -15.05
N VAL A 419 4.86 19.99 -13.91
CA VAL A 419 5.93 19.06 -13.55
C VAL A 419 5.36 17.75 -13.02
N ARG A 420 4.30 17.82 -12.20
CA ARG A 420 3.67 16.66 -11.56
C ARG A 420 2.85 15.82 -12.55
N THR A 421 2.08 16.46 -13.42
CA THR A 421 1.29 15.80 -14.46
C THR A 421 1.91 15.96 -15.84
N ASN A 422 2.01 14.86 -16.59
CA ASN A 422 2.36 14.86 -18.02
C ASN A 422 1.12 14.85 -18.94
N LEU A 423 -0.10 14.90 -18.41
CA LEU A 423 -1.33 14.85 -19.19
C LEU A 423 -1.81 16.24 -19.59
N ARG A 424 -2.26 16.39 -20.83
CA ARG A 424 -2.71 17.67 -21.38
C ARG A 424 -4.01 17.51 -22.16
N LYS A 425 -5.01 18.32 -21.81
CA LYS A 425 -6.20 18.53 -22.64
C LYS A 425 -5.83 19.36 -23.87
N LEU A 426 -6.40 18.98 -25.02
CA LEU A 426 -6.21 19.70 -26.28
C LEU A 426 -6.95 21.04 -26.28
N ASP A 427 -6.31 22.07 -26.81
CA ASP A 427 -6.96 23.35 -27.12
C ASP A 427 -7.84 23.25 -28.39
N GLU A 428 -8.57 24.33 -28.71
CA GLU A 428 -9.41 24.40 -29.92
C GLU A 428 -8.61 24.22 -31.23
N SER A 429 -7.28 24.39 -31.18
CA SER A 429 -6.38 24.18 -32.32
C SER A 429 -5.77 22.76 -32.34
N GLY A 430 -6.13 21.90 -31.39
CA GLY A 430 -5.64 20.52 -31.26
C GLY A 430 -4.29 20.38 -30.56
N ASN A 431 -3.77 21.41 -29.88
CA ASN A 431 -2.48 21.33 -29.19
C ASN A 431 -2.65 20.96 -27.71
N PRO A 432 -1.78 20.10 -27.13
CA PRO A 432 -1.80 19.78 -25.72
C PRO A 432 -1.42 21.02 -24.89
N ALA A 433 -2.39 21.60 -24.17
CA ALA A 433 -2.23 22.92 -23.56
C ALA A 433 -2.51 22.94 -22.06
N VAL A 434 -3.61 22.34 -21.60
CA VAL A 434 -4.09 22.49 -20.22
C VAL A 434 -3.75 21.24 -19.41
N PRO A 435 -3.03 21.36 -18.27
CA PRO A 435 -2.77 20.23 -17.38
C PRO A 435 -4.05 19.54 -16.91
N VAL A 436 -4.01 18.21 -16.83
CA VAL A 436 -5.09 17.36 -16.27
C VAL A 436 -4.53 16.61 -15.08
N MET A 437 -5.31 16.45 -14.00
CA MET A 437 -4.85 15.74 -12.81
C MET A 437 -4.54 14.28 -13.14
N GLY A 438 -3.52 13.73 -12.47
CA GLY A 438 -3.06 12.37 -12.74
C GLY A 438 -1.82 12.32 -13.64
N ALA A 439 -1.50 11.14 -14.14
CA ALA A 439 -0.33 10.92 -15.00
C ALA A 439 -0.51 9.72 -15.91
N PHE A 440 0.18 9.76 -17.05
CA PHE A 440 0.49 8.59 -17.85
C PHE A 440 1.93 8.15 -17.58
N GLY A 441 2.11 6.87 -17.30
CA GLY A 441 3.37 6.36 -16.79
C GLY A 441 3.54 4.86 -16.93
N ALA A 442 4.69 4.39 -16.48
CA ALA A 442 4.97 2.98 -16.29
C ALA A 442 5.52 2.73 -14.89
N MET A 443 5.04 1.66 -14.26
CA MET A 443 5.57 1.11 -13.02
C MET A 443 5.93 -0.34 -13.28
N ASN A 444 7.23 -0.61 -13.31
CA ASN A 444 7.74 -1.97 -13.49
C ASN A 444 8.15 -2.54 -12.14
N SER A 445 8.13 -3.86 -12.01
CA SER A 445 8.46 -4.49 -10.74
C SER A 445 9.21 -5.80 -10.91
N GLN A 446 9.88 -6.20 -9.83
CA GLN A 446 10.40 -7.55 -9.68
C GLN A 446 10.15 -8.07 -8.28
N LYS A 447 9.85 -9.36 -8.17
CA LYS A 447 9.54 -10.04 -6.91
C LYS A 447 10.67 -10.96 -6.48
N ILE A 448 10.91 -11.00 -5.17
CA ILE A 448 11.71 -12.02 -4.52
C ILE A 448 10.95 -12.60 -3.34
N TYR A 449 10.84 -13.92 -3.32
CA TYR A 449 10.16 -14.66 -2.27
C TYR A 449 11.13 -15.02 -1.17
N PHE A 450 10.66 -14.97 0.07
CA PHE A 450 11.43 -15.43 1.21
C PHE A 450 10.56 -16.07 2.28
N GLU A 451 11.19 -16.94 3.06
CA GLU A 451 10.57 -17.57 4.22
C GLU A 451 11.38 -17.30 5.48
N ILE A 452 10.67 -17.07 6.59
CA ILE A 452 11.25 -16.89 7.92
C ILE A 452 11.24 -18.23 8.64
N ILE A 453 12.41 -18.69 9.08
CA ILE A 453 12.57 -19.92 9.85
C ILE A 453 12.69 -19.59 11.32
N ASP A 454 11.80 -20.14 12.15
CA ASP A 454 11.93 -20.04 13.61
C ASP A 454 13.00 -21.01 14.11
N CYS A 455 14.22 -20.51 14.27
CA CYS A 455 15.34 -21.29 14.78
C CYS A 455 15.14 -21.74 16.24
N PHE A 456 14.24 -21.11 17.01
CA PHE A 456 14.04 -21.42 18.41
C PHE A 456 13.20 -22.69 18.64
N GLU A 457 12.60 -23.25 17.60
CA GLU A 457 11.84 -24.51 17.66
C GLU A 457 12.73 -25.76 17.75
N TYR A 458 14.03 -25.65 17.48
CA TYR A 458 14.95 -26.79 17.43
C TYR A 458 15.69 -27.01 18.75
N ASP A 459 15.58 -28.21 19.31
CA ASP A 459 16.11 -28.57 20.65
C ASP A 459 17.44 -29.33 20.64
N ASN A 460 17.99 -29.63 19.45
CA ASN A 460 19.25 -30.35 19.30
C ASN A 460 20.06 -29.85 18.08
N GLN A 461 21.38 -29.98 18.16
CA GLN A 461 22.31 -29.52 17.12
C GLN A 461 22.00 -30.12 15.74
N GLN A 462 21.68 -31.42 15.69
CA GLN A 462 21.46 -32.10 14.42
C GLN A 462 20.28 -31.50 13.66
N SER A 463 19.18 -31.16 14.34
CA SER A 463 18.04 -30.52 13.68
C SER A 463 18.26 -29.02 13.41
N CYS A 464 18.95 -28.32 14.32
CA CYS A 464 19.26 -26.90 14.18
C CYS A 464 20.13 -26.61 12.95
N GLU A 465 21.13 -27.45 12.69
CA GLU A 465 22.09 -27.29 11.59
C GLU A 465 21.72 -28.15 10.35
N ASP A 466 20.51 -28.74 10.31
CA ASP A 466 20.05 -29.50 9.15
C ASP A 466 19.63 -28.56 8.01
N THR A 467 20.47 -28.48 6.99
CA THR A 467 20.26 -27.62 5.81
C THR A 467 18.94 -27.90 5.08
N ASN A 468 18.33 -29.08 5.23
CA ASN A 468 17.02 -29.34 4.63
C ASN A 468 15.89 -28.61 5.35
N ASN A 469 15.98 -28.51 6.68
CA ASN A 469 14.96 -27.92 7.55
C ASN A 469 15.21 -26.43 7.76
N THR A 470 16.44 -26.05 8.09
CA THR A 470 16.79 -24.69 8.49
C THR A 470 17.43 -23.87 7.37
N LYS A 471 17.62 -24.46 6.19
CA LYS A 471 18.18 -23.77 5.00
C LYS A 471 19.50 -23.04 5.27
N SER A 472 20.25 -23.50 6.27
CA SER A 472 21.49 -22.89 6.73
C SER A 472 21.32 -21.46 7.26
N VAL A 473 20.16 -21.11 7.83
CA VAL A 473 19.94 -19.81 8.50
C VAL A 473 19.99 -19.89 10.03
N CYS A 474 20.04 -21.10 10.58
CA CYS A 474 20.14 -21.36 12.01
C CYS A 474 21.52 -21.91 12.38
N GLN A 475 21.95 -21.62 13.61
CA GLN A 475 23.20 -22.08 14.19
C GLN A 475 23.00 -22.57 15.61
N TRP A 476 23.74 -23.62 15.97
CA TRP A 476 23.80 -24.11 17.35
C TRP A 476 24.87 -23.34 18.14
N TYR A 477 24.47 -22.81 19.30
CA TYR A 477 25.37 -22.08 20.20
C TYR A 477 25.74 -22.97 21.38
N ASP A 478 26.99 -23.45 21.40
CA ASP A 478 27.53 -24.21 22.54
C ASP A 478 28.02 -23.26 23.65
N GLU A 479 27.79 -23.63 24.90
CA GLU A 479 28.05 -22.83 26.11
C GLU A 479 29.53 -22.40 26.26
N ASP A 480 30.44 -23.03 25.50
CA ASP A 480 31.89 -22.91 25.71
C ASP A 480 32.68 -22.23 24.56
N ASN A 481 32.15 -22.03 23.34
CA ASN A 481 33.02 -21.65 22.20
C ASN A 481 32.50 -20.70 21.09
N ASN A 482 31.21 -20.33 21.04
CA ASN A 482 30.68 -19.53 19.90
C ASN A 482 30.10 -18.16 20.30
N PHE A 483 30.32 -17.71 21.54
CA PHE A 483 29.72 -16.45 22.00
C PHE A 483 30.55 -15.24 21.60
N GLY A 484 30.02 -14.47 20.66
CA GLY A 484 30.54 -13.16 20.32
C GLY A 484 30.95 -12.98 18.86
N ASP A 485 31.03 -14.01 18.01
CA ASP A 485 31.40 -13.86 16.60
C ASP A 485 30.27 -13.20 15.77
N VAL A 486 30.09 -11.88 15.95
CA VAL A 486 29.00 -11.08 15.36
C VAL A 486 29.12 -11.02 13.82
N ASN A 487 30.31 -11.30 13.28
CA ASN A 487 30.56 -11.24 11.84
C ASN A 487 30.75 -12.62 11.18
N ASN A 488 30.60 -13.71 11.95
CA ASN A 488 30.65 -15.10 11.51
C ASN A 488 31.92 -15.47 10.73
N ASN A 489 33.07 -14.90 11.11
CA ASN A 489 34.36 -15.15 10.46
C ASN A 489 35.13 -16.35 11.06
N GLY A 490 34.59 -16.98 12.10
CA GLY A 490 35.19 -18.10 12.84
C GLY A 490 36.28 -17.68 13.84
N ILE A 491 36.41 -16.40 14.17
CA ILE A 491 37.45 -15.82 15.04
C ILE A 491 36.83 -14.77 15.95
N GLN A 492 36.85 -15.01 17.26
CA GLN A 492 36.48 -14.00 18.25
C GLN A 492 37.45 -12.80 18.18
N ASP A 493 36.96 -11.64 17.75
CA ASP A 493 37.77 -10.42 17.59
C ASP A 493 37.60 -9.42 18.75
N ASN A 494 38.48 -8.42 18.83
CA ASN A 494 38.56 -7.54 20.01
C ASN A 494 37.38 -6.55 20.14
N ASN A 495 36.42 -6.54 19.20
CA ASN A 495 35.23 -5.71 19.25
C ASN A 495 33.97 -6.50 19.65
N GLU A 496 34.13 -7.78 19.96
CA GLU A 496 33.04 -8.71 20.26
C GLU A 496 32.88 -8.89 21.77
N TYR A 497 31.68 -8.55 22.27
CA TYR A 497 31.42 -8.47 23.71
C TYR A 497 31.27 -9.87 24.34
N ASN A 498 31.96 -10.08 25.48
CA ASN A 498 31.80 -11.28 26.31
C ASN A 498 30.40 -11.33 26.94
N MET A 499 29.61 -12.32 26.56
CA MET A 499 28.28 -12.58 27.09
C MET A 499 28.25 -13.59 28.25
N SER A 500 27.23 -13.49 29.10
CA SER A 500 26.89 -14.47 30.13
C SER A 500 25.93 -15.53 29.54
N SER A 501 26.28 -16.82 29.66
CA SER A 501 25.59 -17.98 29.06
C SER A 501 24.15 -18.25 29.51
N GLN A 502 23.55 -17.41 30.37
CA GLN A 502 22.25 -17.67 30.98
C GLN A 502 21.03 -17.10 30.24
N PHE A 503 21.22 -16.39 29.12
CA PHE A 503 20.13 -15.69 28.42
C PHE A 503 20.09 -15.91 26.91
N LEU A 504 20.92 -16.81 26.35
CA LEU A 504 20.92 -17.11 24.92
C LEU A 504 20.22 -18.43 24.61
N PRO A 505 19.46 -18.50 23.51
CA PRO A 505 18.82 -19.72 23.05
C PRO A 505 19.86 -20.72 22.51
N ILE A 506 19.59 -22.01 22.67
CA ILE A 506 20.52 -23.10 22.32
C ILE A 506 20.66 -23.24 20.79
N CYS A 507 19.58 -22.97 20.06
CA CYS A 507 19.56 -22.77 18.60
C CYS A 507 18.99 -21.37 18.31
N GLY A 508 19.58 -20.64 17.36
CA GLY A 508 19.14 -19.30 16.99
C GLY A 508 19.53 -18.93 15.56
N PRO A 509 19.11 -17.76 15.06
CA PRO A 509 19.52 -17.27 13.75
C PRO A 509 21.03 -17.02 13.72
N ILE A 510 21.68 -17.25 12.58
CA ILE A 510 23.14 -17.03 12.43
C ILE A 510 23.57 -15.62 12.83
N LYS A 511 22.77 -14.60 12.48
CA LYS A 511 23.04 -13.19 12.80
C LYS A 511 22.20 -12.74 13.99
N LEU A 512 22.66 -13.01 15.22
CA LEU A 512 22.01 -12.50 16.42
C LEU A 512 22.31 -10.99 16.65
N PRO A 513 21.35 -10.21 17.18
CA PRO A 513 21.63 -8.82 17.56
C PRO A 513 22.70 -8.77 18.66
N PRO A 514 23.58 -7.75 18.65
CA PRO A 514 24.49 -7.53 19.75
C PRO A 514 23.67 -7.22 21.01
N ILE A 515 23.85 -8.00 22.07
CA ILE A 515 23.14 -7.75 23.32
C ILE A 515 23.77 -6.54 23.99
N GLU A 516 23.04 -5.41 23.99
CA GLU A 516 23.41 -4.22 24.75
C GLU A 516 23.49 -4.57 26.26
N SER A 517 24.57 -4.13 26.90
CA SER A 517 24.89 -4.36 28.31
C SER A 517 24.15 -3.45 29.27
#